data_AF-A0A0K2JZM1-F1
#
_entry.id   AF-A0A0K2JZM1-F1
#
_cell.length_a   1.000
_cell.length_b   1.000
_cell.length_c   1.000
_cell.angle_alpha   90.00
_cell.angle_beta   90.00
_cell.angle_gamma   90.00
#
_symmetry.space_group_name_H-M   'P 1'
#
loop_
_entity.id
_entity.type
_entity.pdbx_description
1 polymer ?
#
loop_
_entity_poly.entity_id
_entity_poly.type
_entity_poly.pdbx_seq_one_letter_code
_entity_poly.pdbx_strand_id
1 'polypeptide(L)' 'RNAISPLAFGDIPIISLDLWEHAYYLDYKDDRLTYVTNFMDHLISWHTVTLRMMRAESFVNLGEPNIPVA' A
#
# COMPACT_ATOMS: atom_id res chain seq x y z
N ARG A 1 -4.50 -16.64 10.02
CA ARG A 1 -4.91 -15.98 8.76
C ARG A 1 -4.76 -14.48 8.98
N ASN A 2 -3.65 -13.91 8.52
CA ASN A 2 -3.30 -12.48 8.49
C ASN A 2 -2.20 -12.33 7.43
N ALA A 3 -1.73 -11.10 7.17
CA ALA A 3 -0.62 -10.81 6.24
C ALA A 3 -0.84 -11.25 4.78
N ILE A 4 -2.10 -11.41 4.37
CA ILE A 4 -2.43 -11.61 2.95
C ILE A 4 -2.09 -10.32 2.20
N SER A 5 -1.35 -10.46 1.11
CA SER A 5 -0.97 -9.36 0.23
C SER A 5 -1.62 -9.53 -1.14
N PRO A 6 -2.02 -8.45 -1.83
CA PRO A 6 -2.50 -8.50 -3.22
C PRO A 6 -1.53 -9.23 -4.17
N LEU A 7 -0.24 -9.25 -3.84
CA LEU A 7 0.78 -10.01 -4.58
C LEU A 7 0.46 -11.50 -4.70
N ALA A 8 -0.23 -12.09 -3.70
CA ALA A 8 -0.64 -13.50 -3.74
C ALA A 8 -1.70 -13.79 -4.81
N PHE A 9 -2.36 -12.75 -5.34
CA PHE A 9 -3.40 -12.83 -6.36
C PHE A 9 -2.94 -12.28 -7.72
N GLY A 10 -1.66 -11.93 -7.87
CA GLY A 10 -1.12 -11.33 -9.09
C GLY A 10 -1.40 -9.83 -9.23
N ASP A 11 -1.96 -9.20 -8.21
CA ASP A 11 -2.22 -7.75 -8.20
C ASP A 11 -0.95 -6.96 -7.85
N ILE A 12 -0.87 -5.72 -8.34
CA ILE A 12 0.25 -4.82 -8.09
C ILE A 12 -0.11 -3.85 -6.95
N PRO A 13 0.49 -3.97 -5.75
CA PRO A 13 0.20 -3.06 -4.65
C PRO A 13 0.81 -1.68 -4.89
N ILE A 14 -0.02 -0.64 -4.83
CA ILE A 14 0.42 0.76 -5.01
C ILE A 14 0.73 1.42 -3.65
N ILE A 15 -0.17 1.22 -2.68
CA ILE A 15 -0.08 1.72 -1.30
C ILE A 15 -0.40 0.58 -0.33
N SER A 16 0.24 0.59 0.83
CA SER A 16 -0.09 -0.28 1.96
C SER A 16 -0.03 0.52 3.26
N LEU A 17 -0.97 0.27 4.17
CA LEU A 17 -1.01 0.83 5.52
C LEU A 17 -1.18 -0.32 6.51
N ASP A 18 -0.33 -0.36 7.54
CA ASP A 18 -0.42 -1.38 8.58
C ASP A 18 -1.44 -0.97 9.65
N LEU A 19 -2.44 -1.82 9.87
CA LEU A 19 -3.49 -1.61 10.86
C LEU A 19 -3.36 -2.53 12.08
N TRP A 20 -2.24 -3.22 12.24
CA TRP A 20 -1.95 -3.90 13.50
C TRP A 20 -1.75 -2.86 14.61
N GLU A 21 -2.28 -3.14 15.80
CA GLU A 21 -2.22 -2.20 16.93
C GLU A 21 -0.77 -1.78 17.22
N HIS A 22 0.21 -2.66 17.07
CA HIS A 22 1.62 -2.32 17.28
C HIS A 22 2.16 -1.22 16.33
N ALA A 23 1.48 -0.94 15.21
CA ALA A 23 1.87 0.11 14.27
C ALA A 23 1.45 1.51 14.73
N TYR A 24 0.46 1.64 15.64
CA TYR A 24 -0.12 2.94 16.00
C TYR A 24 -0.51 3.12 17.47
N TYR A 25 -0.57 2.06 18.28
CA TYR A 25 -1.18 2.11 19.62
C TYR A 25 -0.39 2.95 20.64
N LEU A 26 0.92 3.12 20.45
CA LEU A 26 1.71 3.97 21.35
C LEU A 26 1.27 5.43 21.25
N ASP A 27 1.05 5.93 20.04
CA ASP A 27 0.74 7.33 19.76
C ASP A 27 -0.76 7.62 19.72
N TYR A 28 -1.57 6.70 19.20
CA TYR A 28 -3.01 6.92 18.93
C TYR A 28 -3.95 6.08 19.80
N LYS A 29 -3.44 5.10 20.57
CA LYS A 29 -4.26 4.16 21.36
C LYS A 29 -5.36 3.52 20.51
N ASP A 30 -6.62 3.64 20.94
CA ASP A 30 -7.79 3.10 20.25
C ASP A 30 -8.25 3.98 19.06
N ASP A 31 -7.67 5.18 18.88
CA ASP A 31 -8.03 6.12 17.82
C ASP A 31 -7.34 5.80 16.49
N ARG A 32 -7.76 4.68 15.90
CA ARG A 32 -7.31 4.26 14.56
C ARG A 32 -7.67 5.27 13.48
N LEU A 33 -8.75 6.04 13.65
CA LEU A 33 -9.19 7.01 12.64
C LEU A 33 -8.13 8.10 12.47
N THR A 34 -7.67 8.68 13.58
CA THR A 34 -6.63 9.72 13.55
C THR A 34 -5.30 9.19 12.98
N TYR A 35 -4.93 7.94 13.28
CA TYR A 35 -3.76 7.30 12.67
C TYR A 35 -3.86 7.24 11.13
N VAL A 36 -4.99 6.75 10.61
CA VAL A 36 -5.22 6.65 9.15
C VAL A 36 -5.26 8.03 8.51
N THR A 37 -5.97 8.98 9.11
CA THR A 37 -6.05 10.36 8.59
C THR A 37 -4.68 11.02 8.53
N ASN A 38 -3.88 10.93 9.60
CA ASN A 38 -2.53 11.49 9.61
C ASN A 38 -1.63 10.83 8.56
N PHE A 39 -1.75 9.50 8.36
CA PHE A 39 -1.02 8.81 7.30
C PHE A 39 -1.38 9.34 5.90
N MET A 40 -2.67 9.48 5.60
CA MET A 40 -3.17 9.89 4.29
C MET A 40 -2.92 11.36 3.99
N ASP A 41 -3.03 12.23 4.99
CA ASP A 41 -2.96 13.69 4.79
C ASP A 41 -1.53 14.22 4.87
N HIS A 42 -0.65 13.54 5.61
CA HIS A 42 0.66 14.10 5.98
C HIS A 42 1.87 13.22 5.71
N LEU A 43 1.73 11.89 5.72
CA LEU A 43 2.89 10.98 5.65
C LEU A 43 3.07 10.33 4.28
N ILE A 44 1.99 10.19 3.50
CA ILE A 44 2.05 9.51 2.22
C ILE A 44 2.80 10.34 1.17
N SER A 45 3.75 9.69 0.48
CA SER A 45 4.41 10.28 -0.68
C SER A 45 3.59 10.03 -1.94
N TRP A 46 2.72 10.98 -2.29
CA TRP A 46 1.91 10.91 -3.51
C TRP A 46 2.75 10.79 -4.79
N HIS A 47 3.95 11.40 -4.80
CA HIS A 47 4.89 11.23 -5.92
C HIS A 47 5.26 9.76 -6.13
N THR A 48 5.60 9.05 -5.05
CA THR A 48 5.95 7.62 -5.10
C THR A 48 4.74 6.76 -5.51
N VAL A 49 3.55 7.10 -5.02
CA VAL A 49 2.29 6.45 -5.39
C VAL A 49 2.06 6.56 -6.90
N THR A 50 2.19 7.76 -7.46
CA THR A 50 2.04 7.99 -8.90
C THR A 50 3.07 7.21 -9.71
N LEU A 51 4.35 7.20 -9.30
CA LEU A 51 5.39 6.41 -9.98
C LEU A 51 5.06 4.90 -9.98
N ARG A 52 4.56 4.36 -8.87
CA ARG A 52 4.12 2.96 -8.79
C ARG A 52 2.91 2.69 -9.67
N MET A 53 1.95 3.61 -9.71
CA MET A 53 0.76 3.50 -10.57
C MET A 53 1.15 3.49 -12.05
N MET A 54 1.98 4.43 -12.50
CA MET A 54 2.48 4.48 -13.89
C MET A 54 3.23 3.20 -14.27
N ARG A 55 4.05 2.67 -13.35
CA ARG A 55 4.73 1.39 -13.55
C ARG A 55 3.72 0.23 -13.63
N ALA A 56 2.66 0.23 -12.82
CA ALA A 56 1.64 -0.81 -12.88
C ALA A 56 0.87 -0.76 -14.21
N GLU A 57 0.49 0.42 -14.68
CA GLU A 57 -0.19 0.63 -15.95
C GLU A 57 0.64 0.15 -17.15
N SER A 58 1.96 0.33 -17.13
CA SER A 58 2.82 -0.16 -18.22
C SER A 58 2.83 -1.70 -18.31
N PHE A 59 2.75 -2.41 -17.18
CA PHE A 59 2.64 -3.87 -17.17
C PHE A 59 1.27 -4.36 -17.65
N VAL A 60 0.20 -3.65 -17.31
CA VAL A 60 -1.17 -4.01 -17.76
C VAL A 60 -1.33 -3.79 -19.27
N ASN A 61 -0.78 -2.69 -19.82
CA ASN A 61 -0.92 -2.35 -21.24
C ASN A 61 -0.04 -3.20 -22.18
N LEU A 62 0.91 -3.98 -21.66
CA LEU A 62 1.79 -4.87 -22.44
C LEU A 62 1.25 -6.30 -22.61
N GLY A 63 0.06 -6.59 -22.08
CA GLY A 63 -0.66 -7.83 -22.40
C GLY A 63 -0.40 -9.02 -21.48
N GLU A 64 0.53 -8.97 -20.52
CA GLU A 64 0.57 -9.89 -19.39
C GLU A 64 1.30 -9.24 -18.19
N PRO A 65 0.72 -9.19 -16.98
CA PRO A 65 1.46 -8.84 -15.78
C PRO A 65 2.33 -10.04 -15.37
N ASN A 66 3.44 -10.27 -16.08
CA ASN A 66 4.48 -11.14 -15.56
C ASN A 66 5.18 -10.38 -14.43
N ILE A 67 4.91 -10.80 -13.19
CA ILE A 67 5.52 -10.27 -11.96
C ILE A 67 7.04 -10.20 -12.20
N PRO A 68 7.68 -9.01 -12.17
CA PRO A 68 9.11 -8.95 -12.30
C PRO A 68 9.70 -9.64 -11.06
N VAL A 69 10.33 -10.80 -11.29
CA VAL A 69 11.09 -11.50 -10.25
C VAL A 69 12.20 -10.56 -9.80
N ALA A 70 12.32 -10.38 -8.49
CA ALA A 70 13.27 -9.48 -7.85
C ALA A 70 14.73 -9.78 -8.22
#